data_AF-A0A9Y2AF51-F1
#
_entry.id   AF-A0A9Y2AF51-F1
#
_cell.length_a   1.000
_cell.length_b   1.000
_cell.length_c   1.000
_cell.angle_alpha   90.00
_cell.angle_beta   90.00
_cell.angle_gamma   90.00
#
_symmetry.space_group_name_H-M   'P 1'
#
loop_
_entity.id
_entity.type
_entity.pdbx_description
1 polymer ?
#
loop_
_entity_poly.entity_id
_entity_poly.type
_entity_poly.pdbx_seq_one_letter_code
_entity_poly.pdbx_strand_id
1 'polypeptide(L)'
;MFALTVDRRDSRADAERLAMREHLDACRRDLPRPLVAWDITAGDELQALYDDAAAALQAAVTLADDGSWHVGLGVGEVDRPLADAARENTGAAFVAAREAVQAAKDAGGPAVRGGEWAERAGALLGLLCAVRARRTDSGAAAVALAETGMTQQQMAEHLGITQSSVSRRLDAALWHQEHAAREALTAVLALADGTAAPPRGSPTRTASPRATAASGGHGRSARQDAPDEGTNASSAQGGTRP
;
A
#
# COMPACT_ATOMS: atom_id res chain seq x y z
N MET A 1 -13.85 7.74 8.36
CA MET A 1 -14.18 7.82 6.93
C MET A 1 -12.91 7.83 6.07
N PHE A 2 -13.09 7.54 4.78
CA PHE A 2 -12.04 7.40 3.78
C PHE A 2 -12.29 8.38 2.63
N ALA A 3 -11.62 9.52 2.63
CA ALA A 3 -11.68 10.47 1.52
C ALA A 3 -10.66 10.05 0.45
N LEU A 4 -11.12 9.87 -0.78
CA LEU A 4 -10.26 9.50 -1.90
C LEU A 4 -10.19 10.68 -2.86
N THR A 5 -8.98 11.19 -3.09
CA THR A 5 -8.69 12.26 -4.04
C THR A 5 -7.75 11.72 -5.10
N VAL A 6 -8.09 11.92 -6.37
CA VAL A 6 -7.23 11.58 -7.49
C VAL A 6 -6.99 12.78 -8.38
N ASP A 7 -5.78 12.84 -8.93
CA ASP A 7 -5.29 13.94 -9.77
C ASP A 7 -4.60 13.35 -11.01
N ARG A 8 -4.82 13.95 -12.18
CA ARG A 8 -4.39 13.37 -13.45
C ARG A 8 -2.87 13.53 -13.68
N ARG A 9 -2.17 12.42 -13.99
CA ARG A 9 -0.69 12.36 -14.15
C ARG A 9 -0.09 13.19 -15.29
N ASP A 10 -0.84 13.43 -16.37
CA ASP A 10 -0.35 14.17 -17.54
C ASP A 10 -1.32 15.28 -17.95
N SER A 11 -1.31 16.36 -17.19
CA SER A 11 -2.07 17.57 -17.47
C SER A 11 -1.43 18.42 -18.58
N ARG A 12 -1.36 17.93 -19.81
CA ARG A 12 -1.12 18.81 -20.98
C ARG A 12 -2.42 19.54 -21.32
N ALA A 13 -2.33 20.86 -21.41
CA ALA A 13 -3.41 21.73 -21.85
C ALA A 13 -3.88 21.34 -23.26
N ASP A 14 -5.18 21.50 -23.52
CA ASP A 14 -5.87 21.37 -24.82
C ASP A 14 -6.65 20.07 -25.13
N ALA A 15 -7.14 19.38 -24.09
CA ALA A 15 -8.32 18.50 -24.20
C ALA A 15 -9.18 18.61 -22.93
N GLU A 16 -9.84 19.76 -22.80
CA GLU A 16 -10.54 20.26 -21.61
C GLU A 16 -11.83 19.50 -21.25
N ARG A 17 -12.07 19.33 -19.93
CA ARG A 17 -13.34 19.17 -19.19
C ARG A 17 -14.33 18.06 -19.62
N LEU A 18 -14.49 17.77 -20.91
CA LEU A 18 -15.23 16.63 -21.44
C LEU A 18 -14.57 15.31 -21.02
N ALA A 19 -13.24 15.21 -21.12
CA ALA A 19 -12.48 14.05 -20.63
C ALA A 19 -12.72 13.82 -19.12
N MET A 20 -12.79 14.88 -18.31
CA MET A 20 -13.05 14.75 -16.87
C MET A 20 -14.48 14.29 -16.56
N ARG A 21 -15.47 14.66 -17.36
CA ARG A 21 -16.84 14.12 -17.21
C ARG A 21 -16.90 12.64 -17.56
N GLU A 22 -16.20 12.22 -18.61
CA GLU A 22 -16.10 10.81 -18.96
C GLU A 22 -15.41 9.99 -17.86
N HIS A 23 -14.32 10.51 -17.29
CA HIS A 23 -13.66 9.90 -16.14
C HIS A 23 -14.54 9.87 -14.89
N LEU A 24 -15.28 10.94 -14.62
CA LEU A 24 -16.25 10.99 -13.52
C LEU A 24 -17.34 9.92 -13.70
N ASP A 25 -17.90 9.80 -14.90
CA ASP A 25 -18.93 8.82 -15.20
C ASP A 25 -18.38 7.40 -15.14
N ALA A 26 -17.13 7.17 -15.57
CA ALA A 26 -16.44 5.88 -15.37
C ALA A 26 -16.27 5.55 -13.88
N CYS A 27 -15.79 6.50 -13.07
CA CYS A 27 -15.68 6.31 -11.62
C CYS A 27 -17.02 5.95 -10.97
N ARG A 28 -18.12 6.55 -11.43
CA ARG A 28 -19.48 6.28 -10.91
C ARG A 28 -20.05 4.93 -11.38
N ARG A 29 -19.61 4.40 -12.52
CA ARG A 29 -20.07 3.11 -13.05
C ARG A 29 -19.24 1.93 -12.54
N ASP A 30 -17.91 2.11 -12.52
CA ASP A 30 -16.98 0.99 -12.45
C ASP A 30 -16.36 0.81 -11.05
N LEU A 31 -16.44 1.83 -10.18
CA LEU A 31 -15.93 1.75 -8.81
C LEU A 31 -17.06 1.44 -7.80
N PRO A 32 -16.71 0.90 -6.61
CA PRO A 32 -17.66 0.73 -5.52
C PRO A 32 -18.42 2.03 -5.20
N ARG A 33 -19.68 1.90 -4.79
CA ARG A 33 -20.51 3.06 -4.46
C ARG A 33 -19.98 3.76 -3.20
N PRO A 34 -19.60 5.04 -3.26
CA PRO A 34 -19.16 5.80 -2.09
C PRO A 34 -20.36 6.32 -1.27
N LEU A 35 -20.08 6.74 -0.03
CA LEU A 35 -21.03 7.46 0.83
C LEU A 35 -21.37 8.84 0.24
N VAL A 36 -20.36 9.58 -0.24
CA VAL A 36 -20.53 10.81 -1.02
C VAL A 36 -19.97 10.58 -2.42
N ALA A 37 -20.81 10.78 -3.44
CA ALA A 37 -20.50 10.50 -4.83
C ALA A 37 -19.24 11.23 -5.32
N TRP A 38 -18.55 10.61 -6.29
CA TRP A 38 -17.47 11.26 -7.01
C TRP A 38 -17.92 12.62 -7.56
N ASP A 39 -17.06 13.62 -7.42
CA ASP A 39 -17.25 14.97 -7.91
C ASP A 39 -15.94 15.57 -8.42
N ILE A 40 -16.03 16.55 -9.33
CA ILE A 40 -14.87 17.30 -9.83
C ILE A 40 -14.63 18.48 -8.87
N THR A 41 -13.47 18.51 -8.23
CA THR A 41 -13.13 19.53 -7.22
C THR A 41 -12.32 20.68 -7.80
N ALA A 42 -11.23 20.39 -8.49
CA ALA A 42 -10.32 21.38 -9.06
C ALA A 42 -9.82 20.91 -10.42
N GLY A 43 -10.50 21.33 -11.50
CA GLY A 43 -10.06 21.13 -12.90
C GLY A 43 -9.92 19.66 -13.32
N ASP A 44 -8.81 19.04 -12.95
CA ASP A 44 -8.37 17.67 -13.20
C ASP A 44 -8.36 16.78 -11.93
N GLU A 45 -8.82 17.28 -10.78
CA GLU A 45 -9.02 16.49 -9.56
C GLU A 45 -10.45 15.91 -9.47
N LEU A 46 -10.55 14.64 -9.07
CA LEU A 46 -11.79 13.97 -8.65
C LEU A 46 -11.72 13.59 -7.17
N GLN A 47 -12.85 13.68 -6.48
CA GLN A 47 -12.94 13.36 -5.05
C GLN A 47 -14.22 12.59 -4.71
N ALA A 48 -14.13 11.60 -3.81
CA ALA A 48 -15.25 10.88 -3.22
C ALA A 48 -15.00 10.59 -1.73
N LEU A 49 -16.05 10.22 -1.00
CA LEU A 49 -15.97 9.81 0.40
C LEU A 49 -16.57 8.42 0.59
N TYR A 50 -15.82 7.50 1.18
CA TYR A 50 -16.27 6.17 1.55
C TYR A 50 -16.36 6.03 3.07
N ASP A 51 -17.30 5.20 3.52
CA ASP A 51 -17.46 4.76 4.92
C ASP A 51 -17.04 3.29 5.12
N ASP A 52 -16.66 2.60 4.05
CA ASP A 52 -16.17 1.23 4.07
C ASP A 52 -14.72 1.15 3.57
N ALA A 53 -13.87 0.48 4.35
CA ALA A 53 -12.44 0.34 4.07
C ALA A 53 -12.17 -0.52 2.83
N ALA A 54 -12.97 -1.56 2.60
CA ALA A 54 -12.78 -2.47 1.47
C ALA A 54 -13.14 -1.78 0.15
N ALA A 55 -14.26 -1.04 0.13
CA ALA A 55 -14.70 -0.23 -1.00
C ALA A 55 -13.67 0.86 -1.35
N ALA A 56 -13.16 1.58 -0.34
CA ALA A 56 -12.12 2.59 -0.54
C ALA A 56 -10.83 1.98 -1.10
N LEU A 57 -10.40 0.84 -0.55
CA LEU A 57 -9.21 0.11 -1.03
C LEU A 57 -9.38 -0.38 -2.47
N GLN A 58 -10.52 -0.98 -2.79
CA GLN A 58 -10.81 -1.44 -4.14
C GLN A 58 -10.75 -0.28 -5.13
N ALA A 59 -11.40 0.86 -4.81
CA ALA A 59 -11.35 2.05 -5.66
C ALA A 59 -9.92 2.56 -5.85
N ALA A 60 -9.13 2.65 -4.77
CA ALA A 60 -7.75 3.11 -4.83
C ALA A 60 -6.85 2.21 -5.70
N VAL A 61 -6.99 0.88 -5.58
CA VAL A 61 -6.21 -0.07 -6.39
C VAL A 61 -6.62 -0.01 -7.86
N THR A 62 -7.93 0.04 -8.16
CA THR A 62 -8.41 0.15 -9.55
C THR A 62 -7.89 1.43 -10.22
N LEU A 63 -7.93 2.57 -9.53
CA LEU A 63 -7.42 3.84 -10.05
C LEU A 63 -5.89 3.86 -10.17
N ALA A 64 -5.17 3.16 -9.29
CA ALA A 64 -3.73 3.02 -9.39
C ALA A 64 -3.30 2.14 -10.57
N ASP A 65 -4.06 1.07 -10.87
CA ASP A 65 -3.81 0.18 -12.02
C ASP A 65 -4.09 0.85 -13.37
N ASP A 66 -5.07 1.76 -13.43
CA ASP A 66 -5.35 2.57 -14.62
C ASP A 66 -4.13 3.41 -15.04
N GLY A 67 -3.32 3.83 -14.08
CA GLY A 67 -2.06 4.55 -14.34
C GLY A 67 -2.22 5.99 -14.81
N SER A 68 -3.44 6.50 -15.01
CA SER A 68 -3.68 7.91 -15.37
C SER A 68 -3.75 8.85 -14.16
N TRP A 69 -3.75 8.30 -12.95
CA TRP A 69 -4.04 9.03 -11.72
C TRP A 69 -2.91 8.96 -10.68
N HIS A 70 -2.60 10.09 -10.08
CA HIS A 70 -2.05 10.15 -8.73
C HIS A 70 -3.19 9.86 -7.74
N VAL A 71 -2.98 8.91 -6.84
CA VAL A 71 -4.05 8.41 -5.96
C VAL A 71 -3.69 8.70 -4.50
N GLY A 72 -4.49 9.53 -3.86
CA GLY A 72 -4.36 9.89 -2.45
C GLY A 72 -5.57 9.47 -1.63
N LEU A 73 -5.34 8.65 -0.60
CA LEU A 73 -6.38 8.23 0.34
C LEU A 73 -6.13 8.87 1.71
N GLY A 74 -7.10 9.67 2.15
CA GLY A 74 -7.13 10.25 3.49
C GLY A 74 -8.05 9.46 4.41
N VAL A 75 -7.57 9.18 5.62
CA VAL A 75 -8.34 8.50 6.67
C VAL A 75 -8.58 9.47 7.82
N GLY A 76 -9.80 9.50 8.34
CA GLY A 76 -10.12 10.26 9.55
C GLY A 76 -11.57 10.71 9.66
N GLU A 77 -11.79 11.64 10.59
CA GLU A 77 -13.08 12.26 10.85
C GLU A 77 -13.50 13.21 9.73
N VAL A 78 -14.82 13.37 9.58
CA VAL A 78 -15.44 14.32 8.65
C VAL A 78 -16.45 15.19 9.39
N ASP A 79 -16.54 16.45 8.99
CA ASP A 79 -17.50 17.38 9.56
C ASP A 79 -18.93 16.97 9.15
N ARG A 80 -19.87 17.11 10.08
CA ARG A 80 -21.28 16.74 9.87
C ARG A 80 -22.21 17.94 10.05
N PRO A 81 -23.35 17.99 9.33
CA PRO A 81 -23.86 16.99 8.37
C PRO A 81 -23.07 16.98 7.06
N LEU A 82 -23.11 15.85 6.34
CA LEU A 82 -22.49 15.73 5.01
C LEU A 82 -23.34 16.46 3.97
N ALA A 83 -22.67 17.16 3.06
CA ALA A 83 -23.27 17.73 1.85
C ALA A 83 -23.33 16.69 0.72
N ASP A 84 -24.21 16.90 -0.25
CA ASP A 84 -24.38 16.00 -1.40
C ASP A 84 -23.14 15.99 -2.31
N ALA A 85 -22.46 17.14 -2.44
CA ALA A 85 -21.29 17.30 -3.28
C ALA A 85 -20.00 17.09 -2.49
N ALA A 86 -19.11 16.21 -2.96
CA ALA A 86 -17.85 15.89 -2.26
C ALA A 86 -16.97 17.13 -2.01
N ARG A 87 -17.00 18.12 -2.91
CA ARG A 87 -16.22 19.37 -2.79
C ARG A 87 -16.69 20.31 -1.67
N GLU A 88 -17.92 20.12 -1.18
CA GLU A 88 -18.54 20.96 -0.13
C GLU A 88 -18.34 20.35 1.26
N ASN A 89 -17.74 19.16 1.36
CA ASN A 89 -17.46 18.47 2.60
C ASN A 89 -16.04 18.76 3.10
N THR A 90 -15.87 18.83 4.42
CA THR A 90 -14.59 19.11 5.09
C THR A 90 -14.32 18.12 6.23
N GLY A 91 -13.11 18.17 6.79
CA GLY A 91 -12.67 17.35 7.91
C GLY A 91 -11.29 16.74 7.72
N ALA A 92 -10.80 16.07 8.76
CA ALA A 92 -9.46 15.49 8.80
C ALA A 92 -9.20 14.51 7.65
N ALA A 93 -10.20 13.71 7.25
CA ALA A 93 -10.07 12.80 6.12
C ALA A 93 -9.77 13.53 4.80
N PHE A 94 -10.47 14.64 4.51
CA PHE A 94 -10.26 15.40 3.27
C PHE A 94 -8.92 16.12 3.25
N VAL A 95 -8.49 16.67 4.40
CA VAL A 95 -7.15 17.27 4.54
C VAL A 95 -6.08 16.21 4.28
N ALA A 96 -6.20 15.05 4.92
CA ALA A 96 -5.28 13.93 4.72
C ALA A 96 -5.29 13.42 3.27
N ALA A 97 -6.44 13.38 2.60
CA ALA A 97 -6.53 12.93 1.20
C ALA A 97 -5.77 13.88 0.26
N ARG A 98 -5.85 15.18 0.53
CA ARG A 98 -5.08 16.19 -0.20
C ARG A 98 -3.58 16.05 0.06
N GLU A 99 -3.15 15.82 1.30
CA GLU A 99 -1.74 15.54 1.59
C GLU A 99 -1.26 14.24 0.91
N ALA A 100 -2.11 13.21 0.90
CA ALA A 100 -1.82 11.94 0.27
C ALA A 100 -1.67 12.07 -1.25
N VAL A 101 -2.56 12.79 -1.95
CA VAL A 101 -2.45 12.93 -3.41
C VAL A 101 -1.19 13.70 -3.81
N GLN A 102 -0.79 14.70 -3.02
CA GLN A 102 0.49 15.40 -3.23
C GLN A 102 1.69 14.46 -3.00
N ALA A 103 1.67 13.66 -1.93
CA ALA A 103 2.70 12.65 -1.72
C ALA A 103 2.77 11.60 -2.86
N ALA A 104 1.61 11.26 -3.46
CA ALA A 104 1.54 10.36 -4.60
C ALA A 104 2.12 10.96 -5.90
N LYS A 105 2.11 12.30 -6.02
CA LYS A 105 2.81 13.01 -7.11
C LYS A 105 4.32 12.84 -7.02
N ASP A 106 4.85 12.96 -5.81
CA ASP A 106 6.29 12.87 -5.57
C ASP A 106 6.81 11.42 -5.62
N ALA A 107 6.06 10.48 -5.05
CA ALA A 107 6.51 9.09 -4.89
C ALA A 107 6.29 8.21 -6.14
N GLY A 108 5.43 8.63 -7.07
CA GLY A 108 5.08 7.86 -8.27
C GLY A 108 4.11 6.70 -8.05
N GLY A 109 3.71 6.40 -6.80
CA GLY A 109 2.72 5.39 -6.43
C GLY A 109 1.60 5.97 -5.54
N PRO A 110 0.55 5.20 -5.20
CA PRO A 110 -0.51 5.67 -4.33
C PRO A 110 0.02 5.97 -2.92
N ALA A 111 -0.62 6.90 -2.22
CA ALA A 111 -0.28 7.24 -0.85
C ALA A 111 -1.52 7.28 0.05
N VAL A 112 -1.30 7.02 1.34
CA VAL A 112 -2.34 7.05 2.37
C VAL A 112 -1.86 7.93 3.52
N ARG A 113 -2.73 8.80 4.05
CA ARG A 113 -2.47 9.71 5.18
C ARG A 113 -3.66 9.69 6.15
N GLY A 114 -3.47 10.19 7.37
CA GLY A 114 -4.49 10.13 8.43
C GLY A 114 -4.01 9.49 9.72
N GLY A 115 -2.73 9.66 10.07
CA GLY A 115 -2.12 9.06 11.26
C GLY A 115 -1.29 7.80 10.97
N GLU A 116 -0.71 7.23 12.04
CA GLU A 116 0.31 6.18 11.94
C GLU A 116 -0.19 4.92 11.19
N TRP A 117 -1.39 4.44 11.51
CA TRP A 117 -1.96 3.27 10.84
C TRP A 117 -2.28 3.52 9.37
N ALA A 118 -2.69 4.75 9.03
CA ALA A 118 -2.92 5.15 7.65
C ALA A 118 -1.61 5.15 6.86
N GLU A 119 -0.51 5.66 7.42
CA GLU A 119 0.81 5.61 6.79
C GLU A 119 1.31 4.17 6.58
N ARG A 120 1.09 3.29 7.58
CA ARG A 120 1.38 1.85 7.45
C ARG A 120 0.55 1.20 6.34
N ALA A 121 -0.74 1.53 6.25
CA ALA A 121 -1.59 1.09 5.13
C ALA A 121 -1.04 1.59 3.79
N GLY A 122 -0.55 2.83 3.72
CA GLY A 122 0.07 3.40 2.53
C GLY A 122 1.29 2.64 2.04
N ALA A 123 2.18 2.22 2.95
CA ALA A 123 3.33 1.40 2.58
C ALA A 123 2.92 0.04 2.00
N LEU A 124 1.89 -0.61 2.58
CA LEU A 124 1.35 -1.87 2.11
C LEU A 124 0.63 -1.72 0.75
N LEU A 125 -0.15 -0.65 0.57
CA LEU A 125 -0.81 -0.32 -0.68
C LEU A 125 0.22 -0.09 -1.80
N GLY A 126 1.28 0.67 -1.51
CA GLY A 126 2.38 0.89 -2.45
C GLY A 126 3.03 -0.42 -2.89
N LEU A 127 3.29 -1.34 -1.96
CA LEU A 127 3.82 -2.67 -2.28
C LEU A 127 2.84 -3.48 -3.14
N LEU A 128 1.56 -3.49 -2.80
CA LEU A 128 0.52 -4.18 -3.56
C LEU A 128 0.48 -3.68 -5.02
N CYS A 129 0.40 -2.37 -5.22
CA CYS A 129 0.39 -1.78 -6.56
C CYS A 129 1.70 -2.04 -7.33
N ALA A 130 2.85 -2.01 -6.65
CA ALA A 130 4.14 -2.32 -7.29
C ALA A 130 4.24 -3.78 -7.75
N VAL A 131 3.62 -4.72 -7.03
CA VAL A 131 3.51 -6.13 -7.44
C VAL A 131 2.57 -6.26 -8.63
N ARG A 132 1.39 -5.61 -8.59
CA ARG A 132 0.40 -5.64 -9.68
C ARG A 132 0.97 -5.09 -10.98
N ALA A 133 1.70 -3.97 -10.92
CA ALA A 133 2.33 -3.33 -12.08
C ALA A 133 3.41 -4.18 -12.76
N ARG A 134 3.94 -5.22 -12.10
CA ARG A 134 4.95 -6.13 -12.66
C ARG A 134 4.35 -7.37 -13.31
N ARG A 135 3.03 -7.54 -13.28
CA ARG A 135 2.37 -8.69 -13.90
C ARG A 135 2.57 -8.67 -15.41
N THR A 136 2.73 -9.85 -15.97
CA THR A 136 2.63 -10.01 -17.43
C THR A 136 1.17 -9.84 -17.84
N ASP A 137 0.94 -9.43 -19.10
CA ASP A 137 -0.41 -9.32 -19.68
C ASP A 137 -1.20 -10.62 -19.50
N SER A 138 -0.54 -11.77 -19.67
CA SER A 138 -1.16 -13.08 -19.51
C SER A 138 -1.58 -13.39 -18.07
N GLY A 139 -0.81 -12.92 -17.09
CA GLY A 139 -1.13 -13.03 -15.67
C GLY A 139 -2.26 -12.07 -15.28
N ALA A 140 -2.21 -10.82 -15.77
CA ALA A 140 -3.27 -9.84 -15.56
C ALA A 140 -4.61 -10.30 -16.14
N ALA A 141 -4.63 -10.85 -17.35
CA ALA A 141 -5.83 -11.40 -17.96
C ALA A 141 -6.41 -12.58 -17.18
N ALA A 142 -5.55 -13.48 -16.65
CA ALA A 142 -6.01 -14.58 -15.80
C ALA A 142 -6.61 -14.07 -14.48
N VAL A 143 -5.97 -13.10 -13.83
CA VAL A 143 -6.50 -12.49 -12.59
C VAL A 143 -7.84 -11.81 -12.83
N ALA A 144 -7.99 -11.03 -13.90
CA ALA A 144 -9.25 -10.36 -14.23
C ALA A 144 -10.41 -11.36 -14.38
N LEU A 145 -10.19 -12.52 -15.01
CA LEU A 145 -11.21 -13.57 -15.09
C LEU A 145 -11.48 -14.22 -13.73
N ALA A 146 -10.45 -14.45 -12.91
CA ALA A 146 -10.63 -14.99 -11.57
C ALA A 146 -11.45 -14.04 -10.66
N GLU A 147 -11.26 -12.74 -10.79
CA GLU A 147 -12.04 -11.71 -10.08
C GLU A 147 -13.54 -11.73 -10.45
N THR A 148 -13.91 -12.25 -11.63
CA THR A 148 -15.34 -12.47 -11.99
C THR A 148 -15.96 -13.71 -11.34
N GLY A 149 -15.19 -14.49 -10.59
CA GLY A 149 -15.63 -15.73 -9.96
C GLY A 149 -15.58 -16.95 -10.87
N MET A 150 -14.96 -16.86 -12.05
CA MET A 150 -14.76 -18.02 -12.92
C MET A 150 -13.83 -19.04 -12.27
N THR A 151 -14.17 -20.32 -12.43
CA THR A 151 -13.28 -21.43 -12.08
C THR A 151 -12.12 -21.51 -13.06
N GLN A 152 -10.99 -22.12 -12.65
CA GLN A 152 -9.84 -22.29 -13.54
C GLN A 152 -10.17 -23.10 -14.81
N GLN A 153 -11.18 -23.98 -14.77
CA GLN A 153 -11.65 -24.70 -15.95
C GLN A 153 -12.36 -23.76 -16.94
N GLN A 154 -13.30 -22.94 -16.47
CA GLN A 154 -13.99 -21.95 -17.31
C GLN A 154 -13.01 -20.94 -17.91
N MET A 155 -12.01 -20.52 -17.13
CA MET A 155 -10.94 -19.65 -17.62
C MET A 155 -10.11 -20.32 -18.72
N ALA A 156 -9.80 -21.60 -18.57
CA ALA A 156 -9.03 -22.37 -19.55
C ALA A 156 -9.78 -22.46 -20.89
N GLU A 157 -11.09 -22.73 -20.83
CA GLU A 157 -11.99 -22.71 -21.99
C GLU A 157 -12.07 -21.31 -22.63
N HIS A 158 -12.24 -20.26 -21.82
CA HIS A 158 -12.33 -18.88 -22.29
C HIS A 158 -11.04 -18.40 -22.97
N LEU A 159 -9.88 -18.77 -22.43
CA LEU A 159 -8.56 -18.36 -22.92
C LEU A 159 -7.99 -19.30 -24.00
N GLY A 160 -8.64 -20.44 -24.28
CA GLY A 160 -8.14 -21.45 -25.21
C GLY A 160 -6.82 -22.10 -24.78
N ILE A 161 -6.62 -22.30 -23.47
CA ILE A 161 -5.40 -22.88 -22.89
C ILE A 161 -5.74 -24.04 -21.94
N THR A 162 -4.72 -24.71 -21.40
CA THR A 162 -4.92 -25.74 -20.38
C THR A 162 -5.19 -25.15 -18.99
N GLN A 163 -5.93 -25.85 -18.13
CA GLN A 163 -6.11 -25.48 -16.73
C GLN A 163 -4.78 -25.34 -15.98
N SER A 164 -3.81 -26.21 -16.25
CA SER A 164 -2.45 -26.10 -15.69
C SER A 164 -1.72 -24.83 -16.12
N SER A 165 -2.05 -24.28 -17.29
CA SER A 165 -1.52 -23.00 -17.75
C SER A 165 -2.22 -21.82 -17.08
N VAL A 166 -3.53 -21.94 -16.78
CA VAL A 166 -4.24 -20.97 -15.93
C VAL A 166 -3.64 -20.92 -14.53
N SER A 167 -3.48 -22.07 -13.86
CA SER A 167 -2.89 -22.14 -12.53
C SER A 167 -1.51 -21.46 -12.49
N ARG A 168 -0.61 -21.82 -13.41
CA ARG A 168 0.72 -21.19 -13.48
C ARG A 168 0.65 -19.67 -13.69
N ARG A 169 -0.30 -19.16 -14.47
CA ARG A 169 -0.48 -17.71 -14.66
C ARG A 169 -0.96 -17.03 -13.38
N LEU A 170 -1.91 -17.65 -12.66
CA LEU A 170 -2.39 -17.13 -11.37
C LEU A 170 -1.30 -17.15 -10.29
N ASP A 171 -0.51 -18.22 -10.23
CA ASP A 171 0.63 -18.34 -9.31
C ASP A 171 1.70 -17.29 -9.62
N ALA A 172 2.07 -17.15 -10.90
CA ALA A 172 3.03 -16.14 -11.35
C ALA A 172 2.52 -14.70 -11.13
N ALA A 173 1.21 -14.51 -11.17
CA ALA A 173 0.57 -13.24 -10.87
C ALA A 173 0.38 -13.01 -9.35
N LEU A 174 0.73 -13.96 -8.49
CA LEU A 174 0.55 -13.90 -7.03
C LEU A 174 -0.91 -13.67 -6.61
N TRP A 175 -1.86 -14.28 -7.33
CA TRP A 175 -3.30 -14.08 -7.10
C TRP A 175 -3.73 -14.33 -5.65
N HIS A 176 -3.36 -15.49 -5.09
CA HIS A 176 -3.76 -15.88 -3.74
C HIS A 176 -3.14 -14.98 -2.65
N GLN A 177 -1.86 -14.61 -2.83
CA GLN A 177 -1.13 -13.74 -1.92
C GLN A 177 -1.69 -12.33 -1.95
N GLU A 178 -2.05 -11.84 -3.14
CA GLU A 178 -2.74 -10.55 -3.26
C GLU A 178 -4.08 -10.59 -2.52
N HIS A 179 -4.89 -11.64 -2.70
CA HIS A 179 -6.20 -11.72 -2.06
C HIS A 179 -6.08 -11.62 -0.53
N ALA A 180 -5.17 -12.39 0.07
CA ALA A 180 -4.87 -12.30 1.50
C ALA A 180 -4.30 -10.93 1.92
N ALA A 181 -3.45 -10.32 1.08
CA ALA A 181 -2.90 -8.99 1.35
C ALA A 181 -3.97 -7.90 1.33
N ARG A 182 -4.99 -8.00 0.46
CA ARG A 182 -6.13 -7.08 0.43
C ARG A 182 -6.98 -7.16 1.70
N GLU A 183 -7.23 -8.37 2.20
CA GLU A 183 -7.93 -8.55 3.49
C GLU A 183 -7.16 -7.91 4.64
N ALA A 184 -5.84 -8.17 4.72
CA ALA A 184 -4.99 -7.58 5.75
C ALA A 184 -4.94 -6.04 5.64
N LEU A 185 -4.80 -5.50 4.43
CA LEU A 185 -4.78 -4.06 4.20
C LEU A 185 -6.11 -3.40 4.55
N THR A 186 -7.23 -4.06 4.25
CA THR A 186 -8.57 -3.60 4.66
C THR A 186 -8.67 -3.50 6.19
N ALA A 187 -8.17 -4.50 6.92
CA ALA A 187 -8.15 -4.47 8.37
C ALA A 187 -7.27 -3.34 8.93
N VAL A 188 -6.11 -3.06 8.32
CA VAL A 188 -5.24 -1.94 8.71
C VAL A 188 -5.93 -0.58 8.44
N LEU A 189 -6.66 -0.45 7.33
CA LEU A 189 -7.44 0.75 7.04
C LEU A 189 -8.59 0.95 8.04
N ALA A 190 -9.28 -0.12 8.44
CA ALA A 190 -10.31 -0.05 9.48
C ALA A 190 -9.73 0.33 10.86
N LEU A 191 -8.53 -0.15 11.19
CA LEU A 191 -7.80 0.29 12.38
C LEU A 191 -7.42 1.77 12.31
N ALA A 192 -6.98 2.25 11.14
CA ALA A 192 -6.65 3.65 10.91
C ALA A 192 -7.86 4.56 11.07
N ASP A 193 -9.05 4.09 10.69
CA ASP A 193 -10.29 4.84 10.85
C ASP A 193 -10.84 4.87 12.29
N GLY A 194 -10.25 4.08 13.19
CA GLY A 194 -10.76 3.91 14.54
C GLY A 194 -12.06 3.09 14.64
N THR A 195 -12.53 2.50 13.53
CA THR A 195 -13.69 1.60 13.50
C THR A 195 -13.37 0.23 14.07
N ALA A 196 -12.10 -0.19 14.00
CA ALA A 196 -11.58 -1.33 14.73
C ALA A 196 -10.75 -0.85 15.94
N ALA A 197 -11.12 -1.26 17.16
CA ALA A 197 -10.24 -1.08 18.30
C ALA A 197 -8.91 -1.81 18.01
N PRO A 198 -7.74 -1.19 18.25
CA PRO A 198 -6.47 -1.88 18.02
C PRO A 198 -6.43 -3.16 18.84
N PRO A 199 -5.90 -4.29 18.29
CA PRO A 199 -5.67 -5.48 19.09
C PRO A 199 -4.75 -5.06 20.22
N ARG A 200 -5.27 -5.09 21.46
CA ARG A 200 -4.50 -4.73 22.65
C ARG A 200 -3.27 -5.63 22.66
N GLY A 201 -2.09 -5.03 22.50
CA GLY A 201 -0.83 -5.76 22.50
C GLY A 201 -0.73 -6.64 23.74
N SER A 202 -0.27 -7.87 23.55
CA SER A 202 0.09 -8.79 24.63
C SER A 202 0.91 -8.05 25.69
N PRO A 203 0.67 -8.28 26.99
CA PRO A 203 1.32 -7.53 28.05
C PRO A 203 2.83 -7.61 27.88
N THR A 204 3.46 -6.45 27.85
CA THR A 204 4.90 -6.25 27.89
C THR A 204 5.45 -7.15 29.00
N ARG A 205 6.30 -8.11 28.63
CA ARG A 205 6.96 -8.99 29.58
C ARG A 205 7.89 -8.11 30.42
N THR A 206 7.40 -7.71 31.59
CA THR A 206 8.13 -6.91 32.57
C THR A 206 9.47 -7.58 32.84
N ALA A 207 10.56 -6.85 32.60
CA ALA A 207 11.90 -7.31 32.94
C ALA A 207 11.96 -7.60 34.44
N SER A 208 12.35 -8.83 34.80
CA SER A 208 12.68 -9.19 36.19
C SER A 208 13.83 -8.31 36.69
N PRO A 209 13.77 -7.77 37.92
CA PRO A 209 14.89 -7.04 38.49
C PRO A 209 16.03 -8.02 38.78
N ARG A 210 17.20 -7.70 38.23
CA ARG A 210 18.45 -8.40 38.47
C ARG A 210 18.86 -8.19 39.93
N ALA A 211 18.96 -9.28 40.68
CA ALA A 211 19.38 -9.28 42.07
C ALA A 211 20.79 -8.69 42.21
N THR A 212 20.91 -7.76 43.15
CA THR A 212 22.15 -7.23 43.71
C THR A 212 22.88 -8.34 44.46
N ALA A 213 24.07 -8.72 43.98
CA ALA A 213 24.99 -9.56 44.73
C ALA A 213 26.02 -8.66 45.43
N ALA A 214 26.13 -8.89 46.74
CA ALA A 214 26.93 -8.14 47.70
C ALA A 214 28.44 -8.37 47.56
N SER A 215 29.16 -7.40 48.11
CA SER A 215 30.59 -7.32 48.36
C SER A 215 31.18 -8.43 49.24
N GLY A 216 32.43 -8.80 48.96
CA GLY A 216 33.36 -9.57 49.79
C GLY A 216 34.23 -10.40 48.85
N GLY A 217 35.55 -10.31 48.76
CA GLY A 217 36.58 -9.89 49.70
C GLY A 217 37.66 -10.98 49.66
N HIS A 218 38.93 -10.57 49.47
CA HIS A 218 40.17 -11.35 49.65
C HIS A 218 40.70 -12.23 48.51
N GLY A 219 41.85 -11.81 47.95
CA GLY A 219 43.10 -12.52 48.27
C GLY A 219 43.92 -13.09 47.10
N ARG A 220 45.12 -12.49 46.92
CA ARG A 220 46.37 -13.07 46.36
C ARG A 220 46.34 -13.47 44.86
N SER A 221 47.43 -13.51 44.10
CA SER A 221 48.84 -13.08 44.18
C SER A 221 49.48 -13.52 42.85
N ALA A 222 50.42 -12.73 42.35
CA ALA A 222 51.58 -13.12 41.54
C ALA A 222 51.45 -13.47 40.03
N ARG A 223 52.11 -12.58 39.24
CA ARG A 223 53.27 -12.82 38.33
C ARG A 223 53.04 -13.33 36.89
N GLN A 224 53.62 -12.54 35.96
CA GLN A 224 54.51 -12.89 34.82
C GLN A 224 53.83 -13.62 33.63
N ASP A 225 54.04 -13.34 32.33
CA ASP A 225 55.13 -12.72 31.54
C ASP A 225 54.58 -12.15 30.21
N ALA A 226 55.40 -11.34 29.51
CA ALA A 226 55.22 -10.73 28.18
C ALA A 226 55.53 -11.72 27.00
N PRO A 227 55.73 -11.29 25.74
CA PRO A 227 54.97 -10.38 24.85
C PRO A 227 54.50 -11.06 23.54
N ASP A 228 53.78 -10.26 22.75
CA ASP A 228 53.23 -10.52 21.41
C ASP A 228 54.33 -10.35 20.32
N GLU A 229 54.58 -11.39 19.50
CA GLU A 229 55.37 -11.33 18.26
C GLU A 229 54.57 -12.04 17.15
N GLY A 230 54.41 -11.40 15.98
CA GLY A 230 53.71 -12.04 14.87
C GLY A 230 53.44 -11.18 13.64
N THR A 231 54.49 -10.51 13.15
CA THR A 231 54.60 -9.79 11.87
C THR A 231 53.96 -10.53 10.68
N ASN A 232 53.17 -9.81 9.86
CA ASN A 232 52.66 -10.31 8.58
C ASN A 232 53.21 -9.42 7.44
N ALA A 233 54.08 -9.98 6.60
CA ALA A 233 54.56 -9.42 5.33
C ALA A 233 54.36 -10.53 4.28
N SER A 234 53.47 -10.36 3.30
CA SER A 234 53.66 -9.67 2.01
C SER A 234 54.23 -10.57 0.91
N SER A 235 53.64 -10.35 -0.29
CA SER A 235 54.17 -10.60 -1.64
C SER A 235 53.80 -11.97 -2.24
N ALA A 236 53.60 -12.16 -3.53
CA ALA A 236 53.39 -11.35 -4.74
C ALA A 236 53.49 -12.36 -5.90
N GLN A 237 52.72 -12.19 -6.98
CA GLN A 237 52.98 -12.70 -8.35
C GLN A 237 51.79 -12.21 -9.19
N GLY A 238 51.86 -11.47 -10.30
CA GLY A 238 52.96 -11.14 -11.21
C GLY A 238 52.75 -11.82 -12.57
N GLY A 239 52.43 -11.08 -13.64
CA GLY A 239 52.82 -11.45 -15.03
C GLY A 239 51.73 -11.61 -16.12
N THR A 240 51.46 -10.50 -16.83
CA THR A 240 51.49 -10.23 -18.29
C THR A 240 51.06 -11.28 -19.37
N ARG A 241 50.09 -10.83 -20.20
CA ARG A 241 49.81 -10.92 -21.67
C ARG A 241 50.69 -11.77 -22.62
N PRO A 242 50.12 -12.23 -23.76
CA PRO A 242 49.93 -11.39 -24.98
C PRO A 242 48.50 -10.88 -25.20
#